data_AF-A0A2H0LJH2-F1
#
_entry.id   AF-A0A2H0LJH2-F1
#
_cell.length_a   1.000
_cell.length_b   1.000
_cell.length_c   1.000
_cell.angle_alpha   90.00
_cell.angle_beta   90.00
_cell.angle_gamma   90.00
#
_symmetry.space_group_name_H-M   'P 1'
#
loop_
_entity.id
_entity.type
_entity.pdbx_description
1 polymer ?
#
loop_
_entity_poly.entity_id
_entity_poly.type
_entity_poly.pdbx_seq_one_letter_code
_entity_poly.pdbx_strand_id
1 'polypeptide(L)'
;MSASVKDRSESRTGSQLREGNVVAVDLFCGAGGLTHGLLDVGVSVVAGYDIDEACRHPFEHNNPPARFIGRSVSALKGEELARLYPPNSWRVLVGCAPCQPFSRYTQGSSAASDEKWGLLSHFGRLAEESMPDVVSMENVPELERHSVYDEFVCLLSRLGYHVSPHKVYCPDYGIPQHRTRLVLFASRLGPIRIIPPTHQPKRYMTVRRAIGNLKKIDAGGIYSRDPLHRTSRLSDTNRTRIRHSKPGGSWRDWPDELIAKCHRKKKGRTYPSVYGRMRWDEPSPTITTQFYGFGNGRFGHPEQNRAISLREGAILQTFPRDYEFVKPGDEYRFKVIGRLIGNAVPVRLGEVVGKTIKLHLSQHGK
;
A
#
# COMPACT_ATOMS: atom_id res chain seq x y z
N MET A 1 12.30 52.84 -50.53
CA MET A 1 12.51 51.38 -50.69
C MET A 1 13.83 50.99 -50.04
N SER A 2 13.94 49.75 -49.57
CA SER A 2 15.02 49.13 -48.78
C SER A 2 15.10 49.53 -47.30
N ALA A 3 14.29 48.82 -46.50
CA ALA A 3 14.45 48.71 -45.06
C ALA A 3 15.48 47.61 -44.76
N SER A 4 16.37 47.89 -43.82
CA SER A 4 17.41 46.99 -43.31
C SER A 4 16.78 45.80 -42.58
N VAL A 5 17.09 44.59 -43.06
CA VAL A 5 16.69 43.32 -42.45
C VAL A 5 17.59 43.09 -41.24
N LYS A 6 17.07 43.35 -40.03
CA LYS A 6 17.67 42.85 -38.79
C LYS A 6 17.28 41.40 -38.62
N ASP A 7 18.27 40.54 -38.83
CA ASP A 7 18.27 39.12 -38.51
C ASP A 7 17.89 38.92 -37.03
N ARG A 8 16.73 38.32 -36.79
CA ARG A 8 16.29 37.88 -35.46
C ARG A 8 16.79 36.46 -35.27
N SER A 9 17.95 36.33 -34.64
CA SER A 9 18.36 35.09 -34.02
C SER A 9 17.36 34.73 -32.93
N GLU A 10 16.52 33.72 -33.21
CA GLU A 10 15.70 33.08 -32.20
C GLU A 10 16.62 32.42 -31.17
N SER A 11 16.71 33.04 -30.01
CA SER A 11 17.33 32.44 -28.84
C SER A 11 16.53 31.18 -28.48
N ARG A 12 17.11 30.01 -28.74
CA ARG A 12 16.72 28.77 -28.08
C ARG A 12 16.83 29.01 -26.57
N THR A 13 15.69 29.21 -25.91
CA THR A 13 15.59 29.25 -24.45
C THR A 13 16.12 27.92 -23.94
N GLY A 14 17.28 27.98 -23.28
CA GLY A 14 17.97 26.81 -22.76
C GLY A 14 17.05 26.02 -21.83
N SER A 15 17.03 24.71 -22.02
CA SER A 15 16.54 23.76 -21.03
C SER A 15 17.38 23.96 -19.76
N GLN A 16 16.88 24.75 -18.81
CA GLN A 16 17.45 24.77 -17.47
C GLN A 16 17.35 23.35 -16.94
N LEU A 17 18.51 22.74 -16.71
CA LEU A 17 18.63 21.40 -16.15
C LEU A 17 17.79 21.37 -14.86
N ARG A 18 16.79 20.49 -14.82
CA ARG A 18 16.05 20.24 -13.58
C ARG A 18 17.05 19.73 -12.56
N GLU A 19 17.22 20.44 -11.45
CA GLU A 19 18.00 19.93 -10.33
C GLU A 19 17.44 18.55 -9.99
N GLY A 20 18.29 17.57 -9.67
CA GLY A 20 17.92 16.16 -9.47
C GLY A 20 16.96 15.88 -8.30
N ASN A 21 16.22 16.89 -7.84
CA ASN A 21 15.22 16.83 -6.79
C ASN A 21 13.91 16.24 -7.34
N VAL A 22 13.56 15.05 -6.86
CA VAL A 22 12.32 14.36 -7.19
C VAL A 22 11.31 14.62 -6.09
N VAL A 23 10.23 15.30 -6.43
CA VAL A 23 9.19 15.72 -5.48
C VAL A 23 7.89 15.00 -5.79
N ALA A 24 7.31 14.39 -4.76
CA ALA A 24 6.10 13.58 -4.87
C ALA A 24 4.93 14.12 -4.03
N VAL A 25 3.72 13.95 -4.55
CA VAL A 25 2.47 14.04 -3.80
C VAL A 25 1.80 12.66 -3.77
N ASP A 26 1.38 12.22 -2.58
CA ASP A 26 0.74 10.92 -2.36
C ASP A 26 -0.79 11.08 -2.17
N LEU A 27 -1.57 10.65 -3.16
CA LEU A 27 -3.03 10.63 -3.07
C LEU A 27 -3.51 9.32 -2.45
N PHE A 28 -4.49 9.41 -1.56
CA PHE A 28 -4.98 8.27 -0.77
C PHE A 28 -3.88 7.66 0.10
N CYS A 29 -3.14 8.52 0.80
CA CYS A 29 -1.88 8.15 1.43
C CYS A 29 -2.02 7.19 2.63
N GLY A 30 -3.23 7.09 3.20
CA GLY A 30 -3.50 6.23 4.36
C GLY A 30 -2.50 6.48 5.49
N ALA A 31 -2.09 5.40 6.17
CA ALA A 31 -1.11 5.47 7.25
C ALA A 31 0.31 5.88 6.80
N GLY A 32 0.56 6.11 5.51
CA GLY A 32 1.85 6.57 4.98
C GLY A 32 2.81 5.47 4.51
N GLY A 33 2.35 4.23 4.30
CA GLY A 33 3.24 3.13 3.89
C GLY A 33 3.96 3.38 2.55
N LEU A 34 3.24 3.89 1.54
CA LEU A 34 3.82 4.27 0.25
C LEU A 34 4.78 5.46 0.41
N THR A 35 4.30 6.51 1.08
CA THR A 35 5.10 7.70 1.42
C THR A 35 6.42 7.35 2.11
N HIS A 36 6.41 6.48 3.14
CA HIS A 36 7.61 6.10 3.87
C HIS A 36 8.63 5.43 2.94
N GLY A 37 8.18 4.50 2.11
CA GLY A 37 9.07 3.83 1.15
C GLY A 37 9.66 4.77 0.09
N LEU A 38 8.92 5.81 -0.31
CA LEU A 38 9.44 6.85 -1.19
C LEU A 38 10.53 7.70 -0.51
N LEU A 39 10.29 8.10 0.74
CA LEU A 39 11.26 8.84 1.55
C LEU A 39 12.54 8.04 1.79
N ASP A 40 12.43 6.74 2.10
CA ASP A 40 13.56 5.83 2.33
C ASP A 40 14.55 5.76 1.16
N VAL A 41 14.08 6.05 -0.06
CA VAL A 41 14.90 6.02 -1.28
C VAL A 41 15.24 7.42 -1.79
N GLY A 42 14.95 8.44 -0.99
CA GLY A 42 15.26 9.84 -1.26
C GLY A 42 14.41 10.47 -2.36
N VAL A 43 13.12 10.13 -2.41
CA VAL A 43 12.09 10.92 -3.10
C VAL A 43 11.43 11.83 -2.06
N SER A 44 11.44 13.14 -2.29
CA SER A 44 10.87 14.10 -1.35
C SER A 44 9.35 14.11 -1.45
N VAL A 45 8.65 13.57 -0.46
CA VAL A 45 7.18 13.64 -0.40
C VAL A 45 6.77 14.92 0.33
N VAL A 46 6.04 15.81 -0.35
CA VAL A 46 5.64 17.12 0.24
C VAL A 46 4.27 17.07 0.91
N ALA A 47 3.35 16.26 0.38
CA ALA A 47 2.01 16.13 0.94
C ALA A 47 1.43 14.73 0.67
N GLY A 48 0.68 14.23 1.65
CA GLY A 48 -0.22 13.10 1.52
C GLY A 48 -1.66 13.54 1.70
N TYR A 49 -2.57 13.10 0.83
CA TYR A 49 -4.00 13.39 0.92
C TYR A 49 -4.78 12.14 1.30
N ASP A 50 -5.60 12.22 2.34
CA ASP A 50 -6.60 11.20 2.69
C ASP A 50 -7.78 11.88 3.40
N ILE A 51 -8.94 11.23 3.42
CA ILE A 51 -10.12 11.73 4.14
C ILE A 51 -10.19 11.20 5.57
N ASP A 52 -9.47 10.12 5.86
CA ASP A 52 -9.50 9.47 7.17
C ASP A 52 -8.52 10.12 8.13
N GLU A 53 -9.01 10.97 9.02
CA GLU A 53 -8.20 11.64 10.05
C GLU A 53 -7.46 10.67 10.99
N ALA A 54 -7.87 9.40 11.09
CA ALA A 54 -7.10 8.40 11.83
C ALA A 54 -5.71 8.15 11.22
N CYS A 55 -5.50 8.52 9.96
CA CYS A 55 -4.23 8.43 9.25
C CYS A 55 -3.25 9.55 9.63
N ARG A 56 -3.73 10.70 10.12
CA ARG A 56 -2.90 11.90 10.31
C ARG A 56 -1.67 11.63 11.17
N HIS A 57 -1.88 11.10 12.37
CA HIS A 57 -0.78 10.82 13.30
C HIS A 57 0.24 9.81 12.74
N PRO A 58 -0.16 8.60 12.29
CA PRO A 58 0.80 7.67 11.68
C PRO A 58 1.49 8.25 10.44
N PHE A 59 0.83 9.13 9.69
CA PHE A 59 1.44 9.77 8.55
C PHE A 59 2.49 10.81 8.98
N GLU A 60 2.10 11.84 9.74
CA GLU A 60 2.97 12.98 10.03
C GLU A 60 4.12 12.64 10.98
N HIS A 61 3.89 11.76 11.95
CA HIS A 61 4.93 11.40 12.92
C HIS A 61 6.08 10.62 12.27
N ASN A 62 5.77 9.71 11.36
CA ASN A 62 6.74 8.76 10.81
C ASN A 62 7.35 9.19 9.47
N ASN A 63 6.82 10.26 8.85
CA ASN A 63 7.20 10.66 7.50
C ASN A 63 7.62 12.13 7.37
N PRO A 64 8.37 12.74 8.30
CA PRO A 64 8.84 14.11 8.11
C PRO A 64 9.74 14.20 6.85
N PRO A 65 9.61 15.25 6.01
CA PRO A 65 8.81 16.46 6.21
C PRO A 65 7.39 16.41 5.61
N ALA A 66 6.90 15.25 5.16
CA ALA A 66 5.61 15.12 4.50
C ALA A 66 4.45 15.53 5.42
N ARG A 67 3.50 16.30 4.86
CA ARG A 67 2.33 16.80 5.61
C ARG A 67 1.07 16.03 5.25
N PHE A 68 0.21 15.77 6.23
CA PHE A 68 -1.08 15.15 5.98
C PHE A 68 -2.16 16.20 5.73
N ILE A 69 -2.88 16.06 4.62
CA ILE A 69 -3.99 16.94 4.26
C ILE A 69 -5.28 16.12 4.25
N GLY A 70 -6.07 16.33 5.29
CA GLY A 70 -7.40 15.73 5.52
C GLY A 70 -8.45 16.25 4.55
N ARG A 71 -8.42 15.79 3.28
CA ARG A 71 -9.29 16.31 2.23
C ARG A 71 -9.57 15.28 1.15
N SER A 72 -10.80 15.30 0.62
CA SER A 72 -11.16 14.48 -0.54
C SER A 72 -10.45 14.95 -1.79
N VAL A 73 -9.95 14.00 -2.58
CA VAL A 73 -9.38 14.27 -3.91
C VAL A 73 -10.42 14.78 -4.90
N SER A 74 -11.72 14.52 -4.67
CA SER A 74 -12.79 15.06 -5.52
C SER A 74 -12.90 16.59 -5.44
N ALA A 75 -12.53 17.17 -4.29
CA ALA A 75 -12.54 18.61 -4.05
C ALA A 75 -11.20 19.29 -4.37
N LEU A 76 -10.16 18.51 -4.69
CA LEU A 76 -8.82 19.01 -4.99
C LEU A 76 -8.71 19.46 -6.44
N LYS A 77 -8.02 20.56 -6.71
CA LYS A 77 -7.68 20.99 -8.08
C LYS A 77 -6.19 20.79 -8.39
N GLY A 78 -5.86 20.54 -9.65
CA GLY A 78 -4.48 20.37 -10.10
C GLY A 78 -3.62 21.61 -9.92
N GLU A 79 -4.20 22.81 -9.92
CA GLU A 79 -3.48 24.04 -9.58
C GLU A 79 -2.94 24.04 -8.14
N GLU A 80 -3.68 23.42 -7.20
CA GLU A 80 -3.26 23.31 -5.81
C GLU A 80 -2.10 22.32 -5.68
N LEU A 81 -2.16 21.22 -6.43
CA LEU A 81 -1.04 20.27 -6.54
C LEU A 81 0.19 20.91 -7.17
N ALA A 82 0.01 21.67 -8.25
CA ALA A 82 1.09 22.33 -8.98
C ALA A 82 1.91 23.26 -8.08
N ARG A 83 1.26 23.95 -7.12
CA ARG A 83 1.91 24.85 -6.15
C ARG A 83 2.77 24.13 -5.11
N LEU A 84 2.57 22.82 -4.90
CA LEU A 84 3.37 22.04 -3.96
C LEU A 84 4.74 21.64 -4.54
N TYR A 85 4.88 21.65 -5.86
CA TYR A 85 6.13 21.30 -6.52
C TYR A 85 7.04 22.52 -6.65
N PRO A 86 8.26 22.50 -6.10
CA PRO A 86 9.25 23.54 -6.33
C PRO A 86 9.52 23.74 -7.83
N PRO A 87 9.86 24.96 -8.27
CA PRO A 87 10.36 25.19 -9.62
C PRO A 87 11.53 24.24 -9.94
N ASN A 88 11.63 23.80 -11.19
CA ASN A 88 12.70 22.92 -11.69
C ASN A 88 12.83 21.55 -11.00
N SER A 89 11.83 21.10 -10.22
CA SER A 89 11.77 19.74 -9.68
C SER A 89 11.16 18.74 -10.67
N TRP A 90 11.48 17.45 -10.50
CA TRP A 90 10.71 16.37 -11.12
C TRP A 90 9.44 16.15 -10.32
N ARG A 91 8.29 16.27 -10.97
CA ARG A 91 6.96 16.18 -10.36
C ARG A 91 6.44 14.76 -10.47
N VAL A 92 6.14 14.16 -9.32
CA VAL A 92 5.64 12.79 -9.24
C VAL A 92 4.30 12.79 -8.54
N LEU A 93 3.28 12.23 -9.19
CA LEU A 93 1.99 11.98 -8.55
C LEU A 93 1.85 10.49 -8.28
N VAL A 94 1.76 10.11 -7.02
CA VAL A 94 1.54 8.72 -6.62
C VAL A 94 0.19 8.56 -5.95
N GLY A 95 -0.32 7.33 -5.90
CA GLY A 95 -1.42 7.04 -4.97
C GLY A 95 -1.92 5.61 -4.99
N CYS A 96 -2.70 5.29 -3.97
CA CYS A 96 -3.32 3.98 -3.78
C CYS A 96 -4.85 4.14 -3.73
N ALA A 97 -5.46 4.41 -4.89
CA ALA A 97 -6.90 4.62 -4.98
C ALA A 97 -7.68 3.43 -4.36
N PRO A 98 -8.59 3.67 -3.40
CA PRO A 98 -9.19 2.61 -2.63
C PRO A 98 -10.06 1.71 -3.51
N CYS A 99 -9.84 0.41 -3.36
CA CYS A 99 -10.41 -0.63 -4.21
C CYS A 99 -11.71 -1.24 -3.65
N GLN A 100 -12.36 -0.59 -2.68
CA GLN A 100 -13.47 -1.20 -1.94
C GLN A 100 -14.68 -1.69 -2.78
N PRO A 101 -14.96 -1.20 -4.00
CA PRO A 101 -15.95 -1.83 -4.89
C PRO A 101 -15.49 -3.17 -5.47
N PHE A 102 -14.19 -3.33 -5.74
CA PHE A 102 -13.66 -4.34 -6.67
C PHE A 102 -13.14 -5.61 -5.98
N SER A 103 -13.18 -5.68 -4.65
CA SER A 103 -12.77 -6.88 -3.92
C SER A 103 -13.77 -8.03 -4.13
N ARG A 104 -13.29 -9.29 -4.21
CA ARG A 104 -14.14 -10.50 -4.32
C ARG A 104 -15.25 -10.61 -3.27
N TYR A 105 -15.14 -9.90 -2.15
CA TYR A 105 -16.09 -9.95 -1.03
C TYR A 105 -17.22 -8.91 -1.11
N THR A 106 -17.13 -7.91 -1.99
CA THR A 106 -18.08 -6.77 -2.08
C THR A 106 -18.97 -6.79 -3.33
N GLN A 107 -18.90 -7.87 -4.12
CA GLN A 107 -19.76 -8.07 -5.29
C GLN A 107 -21.22 -8.27 -4.84
N GLY A 108 -22.00 -7.20 -4.70
CA GLY A 108 -23.42 -7.29 -4.35
C GLY A 108 -24.16 -6.03 -3.84
N SER A 109 -23.50 -4.88 -3.61
CA SER A 109 -24.18 -3.67 -3.09
C SER A 109 -24.19 -2.54 -4.13
N SER A 110 -25.34 -2.27 -4.75
CA SER A 110 -25.47 -1.40 -5.93
C SER A 110 -25.46 0.11 -5.67
N ALA A 111 -25.73 0.60 -4.45
CA ALA A 111 -25.84 2.05 -4.19
C ALA A 111 -24.55 2.72 -3.68
N ALA A 112 -23.65 1.99 -3.01
CA ALA A 112 -22.33 2.49 -2.57
C ALA A 112 -21.24 2.32 -3.66
N SER A 113 -21.67 1.91 -4.84
CA SER A 113 -20.88 1.62 -6.03
C SER A 113 -20.39 2.93 -6.64
N ASP A 114 -21.29 3.80 -7.08
CA ASP A 114 -21.01 4.86 -8.05
C ASP A 114 -20.02 5.93 -7.55
N GLU A 115 -20.07 6.29 -6.26
CA GLU A 115 -19.15 7.26 -5.65
C GLU A 115 -17.71 6.73 -5.55
N LYS A 116 -17.53 5.41 -5.42
CA LYS A 116 -16.21 4.77 -5.27
C LYS A 116 -15.56 4.43 -6.61
N TRP A 117 -16.33 4.28 -7.69
CA TRP A 117 -15.78 4.18 -9.05
C TRP A 117 -15.13 5.49 -9.49
N GLY A 118 -15.65 6.64 -9.05
CA GLY A 118 -15.13 7.97 -9.42
C GLY A 118 -13.75 8.33 -8.85
N LEU A 119 -13.21 7.60 -7.87
CA LEU A 119 -11.94 7.96 -7.24
C LEU A 119 -10.74 7.80 -8.18
N LEU A 120 -10.73 6.77 -9.02
CA LEU A 120 -9.70 6.62 -10.06
C LEU A 120 -9.86 7.69 -11.15
N SER A 121 -11.10 8.06 -11.49
CA SER A 121 -11.38 9.18 -12.41
C SER A 121 -10.89 10.51 -11.85
N HIS A 122 -11.06 10.77 -10.55
CA HIS A 122 -10.49 11.97 -9.90
C HIS A 122 -8.97 11.95 -9.86
N PHE A 123 -8.34 10.79 -9.66
CA PHE A 123 -6.89 10.65 -9.76
C PHE A 123 -6.41 10.98 -11.19
N GLY A 124 -7.10 10.47 -12.22
CA GLY A 124 -6.88 10.80 -13.63
C GLY A 124 -7.02 12.30 -13.93
N ARG A 125 -8.12 12.92 -13.47
CA ARG A 125 -8.35 14.36 -13.57
C ARG A 125 -7.22 15.17 -12.93
N LEU A 126 -6.77 14.79 -11.74
CA LEU A 126 -5.66 15.48 -11.07
C LEU A 126 -4.33 15.31 -11.84
N ALA A 127 -4.08 14.15 -12.44
CA ALA A 127 -2.94 13.94 -13.32
C ALA A 127 -3.02 14.80 -14.60
N GLU A 128 -4.22 14.96 -15.19
CA GLU A 128 -4.49 15.84 -16.32
C GLU A 128 -4.30 17.31 -15.98
N GLU A 129 -4.86 17.78 -14.86
CA GLU A 129 -4.81 19.19 -14.46
C GLU A 129 -3.40 19.62 -13.97
N SER A 130 -2.65 18.71 -13.32
CA SER A 130 -1.32 19.04 -12.74
C SER A 130 -0.13 18.63 -13.62
N MET A 131 -0.35 17.79 -14.63
CA MET A 131 0.65 17.32 -15.60
C MET A 131 2.01 16.94 -15.00
N PRO A 132 2.07 16.02 -14.00
CA PRO A 132 3.33 15.54 -13.43
C PRO A 132 4.23 14.88 -14.49
N ASP A 133 5.52 14.75 -14.23
CA ASP A 133 6.44 14.07 -15.16
C ASP A 133 6.29 12.54 -15.10
N VAL A 134 5.93 12.04 -13.91
CA VAL A 134 5.68 10.63 -13.65
C VAL A 134 4.42 10.47 -12.79
N VAL A 135 3.59 9.51 -13.16
CA VAL A 135 2.44 9.04 -12.38
C VAL A 135 2.69 7.60 -11.95
N SER A 136 2.39 7.26 -10.70
CA SER A 136 2.39 5.87 -10.23
C SER A 136 1.12 5.55 -9.45
N MET A 137 0.52 4.39 -9.72
CA MET A 137 -0.65 3.93 -8.99
C MET A 137 -0.44 2.50 -8.47
N GLU A 138 -0.78 2.28 -7.20
CA GLU A 138 -0.86 0.95 -6.58
C GLU A 138 -2.33 0.52 -6.47
N ASN A 139 -2.65 -0.71 -6.88
CA ASN A 139 -3.97 -1.29 -6.63
C ASN A 139 -3.97 -2.84 -6.59
N VAL A 140 -5.14 -3.44 -6.37
CA VAL A 140 -5.32 -4.89 -6.50
C VAL A 140 -5.25 -5.32 -7.97
N PRO A 141 -4.77 -6.54 -8.29
CA PRO A 141 -4.69 -7.03 -9.67
C PRO A 141 -6.04 -7.09 -10.41
N GLU A 142 -7.14 -7.27 -9.69
CA GLU A 142 -8.47 -7.36 -10.27
C GLU A 142 -8.94 -6.05 -10.92
N LEU A 143 -8.34 -4.91 -10.57
CA LEU A 143 -8.70 -3.60 -11.14
C LEU A 143 -8.63 -3.60 -12.68
N GLU A 144 -7.69 -4.35 -13.28
CA GLU A 144 -7.53 -4.46 -14.74
C GLU A 144 -8.76 -5.02 -15.47
N ARG A 145 -9.74 -5.58 -14.74
CA ARG A 145 -10.96 -6.17 -15.32
C ARG A 145 -12.12 -5.18 -15.41
N HIS A 146 -11.90 -3.92 -15.05
CA HIS A 146 -12.94 -2.92 -14.87
C HIS A 146 -12.73 -1.74 -15.81
N SER A 147 -13.79 -1.25 -16.45
CA SER A 147 -13.72 -0.18 -17.46
C SER A 147 -13.05 1.11 -16.95
N VAL A 148 -13.21 1.43 -15.67
CA VAL A 148 -12.56 2.59 -15.04
C VAL A 148 -11.03 2.55 -15.14
N TYR A 149 -10.44 1.35 -15.17
CA TYR A 149 -9.00 1.18 -15.40
C TYR A 149 -8.63 1.52 -16.84
N ASP A 150 -9.40 1.01 -17.81
CA ASP A 150 -9.19 1.28 -19.24
C ASP A 150 -9.34 2.77 -19.54
N GLU A 151 -10.34 3.44 -18.94
CA GLU A 151 -10.55 4.89 -19.03
C GLU A 151 -9.34 5.67 -18.49
N PHE A 152 -8.79 5.24 -17.35
CA PHE A 152 -7.61 5.86 -16.75
C PHE A 152 -6.35 5.68 -17.61
N VAL A 153 -6.10 4.48 -18.13
CA VAL A 153 -4.98 4.21 -19.04
C VAL A 153 -5.12 4.98 -20.35
N CYS A 154 -6.33 5.01 -20.93
CA CYS A 154 -6.62 5.79 -22.13
C CYS A 154 -6.39 7.28 -21.91
N LEU A 155 -6.82 7.82 -20.78
CA LEU A 155 -6.60 9.23 -20.42
C LEU A 155 -5.09 9.54 -20.37
N LEU A 156 -4.30 8.78 -19.60
CA LEU A 156 -2.86 8.99 -19.51
C LEU A 156 -2.16 8.88 -20.88
N SER A 157 -2.57 7.91 -21.70
CA SER A 157 -2.01 7.73 -23.05
C SER A 157 -2.33 8.92 -23.97
N ARG A 158 -3.56 9.45 -23.93
CA ARG A 158 -3.94 10.66 -24.69
C ARG A 158 -3.17 11.90 -24.24
N LEU A 159 -2.80 11.98 -22.96
CA LEU A 159 -1.97 13.05 -22.41
C LEU A 159 -0.48 12.88 -22.74
N GLY A 160 -0.12 11.85 -23.51
CA GLY A 160 1.25 11.61 -23.96
C GLY A 160 2.12 10.86 -22.96
N TYR A 161 1.54 10.19 -21.96
CA TYR A 161 2.31 9.33 -21.07
C TYR A 161 2.53 7.94 -21.67
N HIS A 162 3.74 7.42 -21.50
CA HIS A 162 4.06 6.01 -21.71
C HIS A 162 3.62 5.20 -20.50
N VAL A 163 2.50 4.48 -20.63
CA VAL A 163 1.90 3.68 -19.54
C VAL A 163 2.50 2.27 -19.52
N SER A 164 2.90 1.80 -18.33
CA SER A 164 3.48 0.47 -18.09
C SER A 164 2.91 -0.16 -16.81
N PRO A 165 1.92 -1.07 -16.92
CA PRO A 165 1.38 -1.81 -15.79
C PRO A 165 2.21 -3.06 -15.45
N HIS A 166 2.32 -3.38 -14.17
CA HIS A 166 3.06 -4.53 -13.66
C HIS A 166 2.30 -5.25 -12.54
N LYS A 167 2.24 -6.59 -12.62
CA LYS A 167 1.81 -7.44 -11.49
C LYS A 167 3.01 -7.76 -10.62
N VAL A 168 3.08 -7.08 -9.47
CA VAL A 168 4.18 -7.20 -8.52
C VAL A 168 3.83 -8.25 -7.48
N TYR A 169 4.55 -9.38 -7.51
CA TYR A 169 4.49 -10.38 -6.45
C TYR A 169 5.43 -9.97 -5.31
N CYS A 170 4.86 -9.61 -4.16
CA CYS A 170 5.57 -9.01 -3.02
C CYS A 170 6.81 -9.80 -2.54
N PRO A 171 6.81 -11.15 -2.49
CA PRO A 171 7.99 -11.92 -2.08
C PRO A 171 9.20 -11.73 -2.98
N ASP A 172 9.01 -11.46 -4.28
CA ASP A 172 10.08 -11.17 -5.24
C ASP A 172 10.83 -9.87 -4.93
N TYR A 173 10.25 -9.02 -4.07
CA TYR A 173 10.83 -7.76 -3.60
C TYR A 173 11.12 -7.76 -2.10
N GLY A 174 11.19 -8.95 -1.48
CA GLY A 174 11.58 -9.10 -0.08
C GLY A 174 10.49 -8.70 0.92
N ILE A 175 9.25 -8.55 0.49
CA ILE A 175 8.12 -8.37 1.40
C ILE A 175 7.67 -9.77 1.87
N PRO A 176 7.59 -10.04 3.18
CA PRO A 176 7.33 -11.38 3.74
C PRO A 176 5.85 -11.78 3.64
N GLN A 177 5.22 -11.60 2.47
CA GLN A 177 3.78 -11.75 2.30
C GLN A 177 3.44 -12.30 0.92
N HIS A 178 2.63 -13.36 0.85
CA HIS A 178 2.00 -13.85 -0.38
C HIS A 178 0.91 -12.86 -0.85
N ARG A 179 1.36 -11.73 -1.38
CA ARG A 179 0.52 -10.64 -1.92
C ARG A 179 0.98 -10.30 -3.33
N THR A 180 0.02 -10.08 -4.21
CA THR A 180 0.26 -9.53 -5.55
C THR A 180 -0.47 -8.21 -5.65
N ARG A 181 0.18 -7.21 -6.24
CA ARG A 181 -0.41 -5.89 -6.50
C ARG A 181 -0.20 -5.49 -7.95
N LEU A 182 -1.13 -4.70 -8.46
CA LEU A 182 -0.97 -3.96 -9.70
C LEU A 182 -0.22 -2.67 -9.37
N VAL A 183 0.93 -2.47 -10.01
CA VAL A 183 1.66 -1.21 -9.96
C VAL A 183 1.72 -0.67 -11.39
N LEU A 184 1.08 0.46 -11.63
CA LEU A 184 1.11 1.15 -12.90
C LEU A 184 2.07 2.33 -12.81
N PHE A 185 3.01 2.40 -13.74
CA PHE A 185 3.81 3.60 -13.98
C PHE A 185 3.35 4.27 -15.25
N ALA A 186 3.40 5.59 -15.31
CA ALA A 186 3.22 6.34 -16.53
C ALA A 186 4.20 7.52 -16.55
N SER A 187 4.91 7.74 -17.65
CA SER A 187 5.86 8.87 -17.76
C SER A 187 5.73 9.63 -19.06
N ARG A 188 5.88 10.95 -19.00
CA ARG A 188 5.92 11.85 -20.17
C ARG A 188 7.28 11.87 -20.87
N LEU A 189 8.32 11.29 -20.26
CA LEU A 189 9.70 11.38 -20.73
C LEU A 189 10.11 10.19 -21.62
N GLY A 190 9.37 9.09 -21.53
CA GLY A 190 9.67 7.86 -22.25
C GLY A 190 9.13 6.62 -21.54
N PRO A 191 9.31 5.43 -22.14
CA PRO A 191 8.90 4.17 -21.54
C PRO A 191 9.57 3.92 -20.17
N ILE A 192 8.76 3.82 -19.13
CA ILE A 192 9.21 3.48 -17.78
C ILE A 192 8.96 1.99 -17.50
N ARG A 193 9.90 1.31 -16.86
CA ARG A 193 9.77 -0.10 -16.47
C ARG A 193 10.17 -0.30 -15.02
N ILE A 194 9.43 -1.15 -14.30
CA ILE A 194 9.78 -1.53 -12.93
C ILE A 194 11.18 -2.13 -12.84
N ILE A 195 11.89 -1.85 -11.74
CA ILE A 195 13.15 -2.51 -11.45
C ILE A 195 12.97 -4.05 -11.34
N PRO A 196 13.98 -4.84 -11.75
CA PRO A 196 13.90 -6.31 -11.65
C PRO A 196 13.66 -6.79 -10.22
N PRO A 197 13.03 -7.98 -10.05
CA PRO A 197 12.96 -8.69 -8.77
C PRO A 197 14.29 -8.73 -8.03
N THR A 198 14.26 -8.53 -6.71
CA THR A 198 15.46 -8.55 -5.86
C THR A 198 15.61 -9.87 -5.09
N HIS A 199 14.56 -10.68 -5.04
CA HIS A 199 14.51 -11.96 -4.31
C HIS A 199 14.01 -13.09 -5.22
N GLN A 200 14.33 -14.31 -4.83
CA GLN A 200 13.90 -15.56 -5.47
C GLN A 200 13.30 -16.51 -4.42
N PRO A 201 12.52 -17.54 -4.80
CA PRO A 201 11.80 -18.39 -3.85
C PRO A 201 12.61 -18.94 -2.67
N LYS A 202 13.84 -19.40 -2.92
CA LYS A 202 14.74 -19.92 -1.87
C LYS A 202 15.24 -18.86 -0.87
N ARG A 203 15.07 -17.57 -1.20
CA ARG A 203 15.55 -16.41 -0.44
C ARG A 203 14.42 -15.51 0.05
N TYR A 204 13.16 -15.87 -0.18
CA TYR A 204 12.03 -15.07 0.29
C TYR A 204 12.11 -14.79 1.79
N MET A 205 11.63 -13.61 2.16
CA MET A 205 11.45 -13.26 3.57
C MET A 205 10.31 -14.10 4.15
N THR A 206 10.57 -14.70 5.30
CA THR A 206 9.65 -15.60 5.98
C THR A 206 9.08 -14.94 7.24
N VAL A 207 7.98 -15.49 7.75
CA VAL A 207 7.41 -15.09 9.04
C VAL A 207 8.47 -15.16 10.15
N ARG A 208 9.34 -16.17 10.15
CA ARG A 208 10.43 -16.32 11.12
C ARG A 208 11.40 -15.15 11.08
N ARG A 209 11.85 -14.76 9.88
CA ARG A 209 12.77 -13.62 9.71
C ARG A 209 12.13 -12.29 10.11
N ALA A 210 10.83 -12.12 9.85
CA ALA A 210 10.12 -10.89 10.15
C ALA A 210 9.81 -10.73 11.65
N ILE A 211 9.17 -11.73 12.26
CA ILE A 211 8.57 -11.59 13.60
C ILE A 211 9.10 -12.59 14.63
N GLY A 212 10.00 -13.51 14.27
CA GLY A 212 10.46 -14.60 15.13
C GLY A 212 11.20 -14.16 16.40
N ASN A 213 11.76 -12.96 16.42
CA ASN A 213 12.51 -12.41 17.55
C ASN A 213 11.67 -11.50 18.47
N LEU A 214 10.36 -11.37 18.23
CA LEU A 214 9.50 -10.57 19.10
C LEU A 214 9.22 -11.26 20.43
N LYS A 215 8.97 -10.46 21.47
CA LYS A 215 8.62 -10.98 22.80
C LYS A 215 7.33 -11.79 22.72
N LYS A 216 7.25 -12.91 23.43
CA LYS A 216 5.99 -13.68 23.52
C LYS A 216 4.96 -12.90 24.36
N ILE A 217 3.71 -12.92 23.92
CA ILE A 217 2.54 -12.35 24.60
C ILE A 217 1.36 -13.31 24.48
N ASP A 218 0.46 -13.29 25.47
CA ASP A 218 -0.75 -14.13 25.45
C ASP A 218 -1.89 -13.49 24.67
N ALA A 219 -2.93 -14.26 24.35
CA ALA A 219 -4.16 -13.74 23.73
C ALA A 219 -4.80 -12.65 24.61
N GLY A 220 -5.08 -11.48 24.02
CA GLY A 220 -5.50 -10.27 24.73
C GLY A 220 -4.38 -9.52 25.44
N GLY A 221 -3.14 -10.00 25.38
CA GLY A 221 -1.97 -9.40 26.03
C GLY A 221 -1.37 -8.24 25.25
N ILE A 222 -0.53 -7.48 25.96
CA ILE A 222 0.20 -6.31 25.48
C ILE A 222 1.63 -6.42 26.00
N TYR A 223 2.62 -6.09 25.17
CA TYR A 223 3.98 -5.89 25.62
C TYR A 223 4.20 -4.42 26.01
N SER A 224 4.55 -4.14 27.27
CA SER A 224 4.62 -2.77 27.81
C SER A 224 5.62 -1.86 27.09
N ARG A 225 6.71 -2.41 26.55
CA ARG A 225 7.72 -1.62 25.82
C ARG A 225 7.38 -1.37 24.35
N ASP A 226 6.34 -2.02 23.83
CA ASP A 226 5.81 -1.77 22.49
C ASP A 226 4.27 -1.89 22.54
N PRO A 227 3.55 -0.79 22.81
CA PRO A 227 2.09 -0.80 22.93
C PRO A 227 1.35 -1.33 21.68
N LEU A 228 1.98 -1.28 20.50
CA LEU A 228 1.45 -1.86 19.26
C LEU A 228 1.59 -3.38 19.24
N HIS A 229 2.53 -3.95 20.01
CA HIS A 229 2.63 -5.39 20.22
C HIS A 229 1.55 -5.86 21.21
N ARG A 230 0.32 -5.77 20.74
CA ARG A 230 -0.94 -6.11 21.39
C ARG A 230 -1.74 -7.04 20.48
N THR A 231 -2.39 -8.04 21.06
CA THR A 231 -3.22 -9.02 20.33
C THR A 231 -4.67 -8.99 20.79
N SER A 232 -5.57 -9.52 19.96
CA SER A 232 -6.98 -9.65 20.29
C SER A 232 -7.21 -10.72 21.36
N ARG A 233 -8.27 -10.56 22.16
CA ARG A 233 -8.75 -11.63 23.05
C ARG A 233 -9.34 -12.76 22.21
N LEU A 234 -9.19 -13.99 22.70
CA LEU A 234 -9.88 -15.16 22.14
C LEU A 234 -11.04 -15.57 23.05
N SER A 235 -12.19 -15.87 22.44
CA SER A 235 -13.28 -16.59 23.11
C SER A 235 -12.84 -17.99 23.52
N ASP A 236 -13.52 -18.60 24.48
CA ASP A 236 -13.17 -19.95 24.98
C ASP A 236 -13.15 -20.99 23.86
N THR A 237 -14.13 -20.94 22.96
CA THR A 237 -14.15 -21.79 21.76
C THR A 237 -12.90 -21.59 20.90
N ASN A 238 -12.50 -20.34 20.65
CA ASN A 238 -11.32 -20.05 19.83
C ASN A 238 -10.01 -20.38 20.54
N ARG A 239 -9.96 -20.30 21.88
CA ARG A 239 -8.83 -20.80 22.69
C ARG A 239 -8.67 -22.31 22.50
N THR A 240 -9.76 -23.07 22.48
CA THR A 240 -9.70 -24.51 22.20
C THR A 240 -9.30 -24.80 20.77
N ARG A 241 -9.88 -24.09 19.78
CA ARG A 241 -9.52 -24.24 18.37
C ARG A 241 -8.05 -23.98 18.08
N ILE A 242 -7.50 -22.89 18.60
CA ILE A 242 -6.10 -22.54 18.31
C ILE A 242 -5.11 -23.56 18.90
N ARG A 243 -5.42 -24.16 20.05
CA ARG A 243 -4.62 -25.24 20.64
C ARG A 243 -4.59 -26.51 19.77
N HIS A 244 -5.68 -26.81 19.06
CA HIS A 244 -5.75 -27.94 18.11
C HIS A 244 -5.17 -27.59 16.73
N SER A 245 -4.88 -26.32 16.47
CA SER A 245 -4.35 -25.87 15.18
C SER A 245 -2.85 -26.10 15.09
N LYS A 246 -2.39 -26.63 13.96
CA LYS A 246 -0.96 -26.80 13.63
C LYS A 246 -0.50 -25.73 12.64
N PRO A 247 0.78 -25.29 12.66
CA PRO A 247 1.36 -24.42 11.65
C PRO A 247 1.05 -24.93 10.24
N GLY A 248 0.43 -24.11 9.40
CA GLY A 248 0.11 -24.51 8.03
C GLY A 248 -1.08 -25.46 7.86
N GLY A 249 -1.60 -26.03 8.95
CA GLY A 249 -2.77 -26.90 8.93
C GLY A 249 -4.08 -26.14 8.70
N SER A 250 -5.20 -26.85 8.84
CA SER A 250 -6.54 -26.28 8.67
C SER A 250 -7.47 -26.77 9.79
N TRP A 251 -8.65 -26.15 9.91
CA TRP A 251 -9.71 -26.66 10.78
C TRP A 251 -10.18 -28.07 10.40
N ARG A 252 -9.78 -28.56 9.23
CA ARG A 252 -10.01 -29.94 8.77
C ARG A 252 -9.25 -30.99 9.58
N ASP A 253 -8.22 -30.57 10.32
CA ASP A 253 -7.40 -31.45 11.15
C ASP A 253 -7.96 -31.60 12.58
N TRP A 254 -9.08 -30.95 12.89
CA TRP A 254 -9.65 -30.88 14.23
C TRP A 254 -10.75 -31.92 14.44
N PRO A 255 -11.07 -32.24 15.72
CA PRO A 255 -12.33 -32.88 16.08
C PRO A 255 -13.54 -32.13 15.52
N ASP A 256 -14.55 -32.87 15.07
CA ASP A 256 -15.71 -32.33 14.35
C ASP A 256 -16.44 -31.25 15.16
N GLU A 257 -16.54 -31.41 16.47
CA GLU A 257 -17.18 -30.48 17.40
C GLU A 257 -16.55 -29.07 17.39
N LEU A 258 -15.27 -28.95 17.03
CA LEU A 258 -14.57 -27.66 16.96
C LEU A 258 -14.78 -26.96 15.62
N ILE A 259 -15.20 -27.68 14.58
CA ILE A 259 -15.44 -27.14 13.24
C ILE A 259 -16.65 -26.21 13.26
N ALA A 260 -16.46 -24.94 12.87
CA ALA A 260 -17.53 -23.96 12.83
C ALA A 260 -18.66 -24.40 11.89
N LYS A 261 -19.92 -24.16 12.29
CA LYS A 261 -21.12 -24.58 11.54
C LYS A 261 -21.10 -24.15 10.06
N CYS A 262 -20.59 -22.95 9.77
CA CYS A 262 -20.47 -22.44 8.41
C CYS A 262 -19.53 -23.30 7.53
N HIS A 263 -18.44 -23.83 8.09
CA HIS A 263 -17.46 -24.65 7.37
C HIS A 263 -17.93 -26.08 7.12
N ARG A 264 -18.96 -26.55 7.83
CA ARG A 264 -19.60 -27.84 7.54
C ARG A 264 -20.45 -27.81 6.26
N LYS A 265 -20.88 -26.62 5.80
CA LYS A 265 -21.67 -26.44 4.56
C LYS A 265 -20.77 -26.47 3.32
N LYS A 266 -21.27 -26.96 2.17
CA LYS A 266 -20.52 -27.05 0.90
C LYS A 266 -19.75 -25.76 0.54
N LYS A 267 -20.40 -24.59 0.61
CA LYS A 267 -19.77 -23.28 0.33
C LYS A 267 -18.71 -22.85 1.36
N GLY A 268 -18.79 -23.33 2.61
CA GLY A 268 -17.82 -22.98 3.66
C GLY A 268 -16.56 -23.86 3.66
N ARG A 269 -16.63 -25.07 3.08
CA ARG A 269 -15.50 -26.00 2.96
C ARG A 269 -14.35 -25.45 2.10
N THR A 270 -14.62 -24.47 1.25
CA THR A 270 -13.65 -23.85 0.32
C THR A 270 -12.74 -22.80 0.96
N TYR A 271 -12.89 -22.52 2.26
CA TYR A 271 -12.04 -21.58 3.01
C TYR A 271 -11.12 -22.31 4.02
N PRO A 272 -10.11 -23.07 3.55
CA PRO A 272 -9.24 -23.86 4.43
C PRO A 272 -8.28 -23.00 5.27
N SER A 273 -8.08 -21.73 4.90
CA SER A 273 -7.17 -20.81 5.58
C SER A 273 -7.73 -20.24 6.88
N VAL A 274 -9.05 -20.17 7.02
CA VAL A 274 -9.73 -19.60 8.20
C VAL A 274 -9.36 -20.39 9.46
N TYR A 275 -9.10 -19.68 10.57
CA TYR A 275 -8.56 -20.27 11.80
C TYR A 275 -7.22 -21.02 11.62
N GLY A 276 -6.47 -20.74 10.56
CA GLY A 276 -5.17 -21.34 10.33
C GLY A 276 -4.05 -20.66 11.13
N ARG A 277 -3.04 -21.43 11.52
CA ARG A 277 -1.75 -20.88 11.94
C ARG A 277 -0.86 -20.62 10.73
N MET A 278 -0.10 -19.54 10.77
CA MET A 278 0.99 -19.30 9.82
C MET A 278 2.09 -20.36 9.99
N ARG A 279 2.94 -20.48 8.98
CA ARG A 279 4.17 -21.27 9.03
C ARG A 279 5.35 -20.33 9.26
N TRP A 280 6.33 -20.79 10.03
CA TRP A 280 7.51 -19.98 10.31
C TRP A 280 8.37 -19.75 9.05
N ASP A 281 8.53 -20.79 8.23
CA ASP A 281 9.50 -20.81 7.13
C ASP A 281 8.87 -20.49 5.76
N GLU A 282 7.68 -19.89 5.77
CA GLU A 282 7.00 -19.37 4.59
C GLU A 282 6.67 -17.87 4.79
N PRO A 283 6.46 -17.10 3.71
CA PRO A 283 5.85 -15.78 3.79
C PRO A 283 4.46 -15.82 4.45
N SER A 284 4.01 -14.72 5.04
CA SER A 284 2.67 -14.62 5.61
C SER A 284 1.59 -14.61 4.52
N PRO A 285 0.32 -14.93 4.85
CA PRO A 285 -0.80 -14.50 4.01
C PRO A 285 -0.87 -12.98 3.90
N THR A 286 -1.62 -12.48 2.91
CA THR A 286 -1.94 -11.05 2.80
C THR A 286 -2.47 -10.49 4.12
N ILE A 287 -1.83 -9.44 4.64
CA ILE A 287 -2.27 -8.74 5.84
C ILE A 287 -3.50 -7.89 5.48
N THR A 288 -4.69 -8.36 5.87
CA THR A 288 -5.97 -7.70 5.60
C THR A 288 -6.38 -6.77 6.74
N THR A 289 -7.39 -5.92 6.55
CA THR A 289 -7.86 -4.97 7.60
C THR A 289 -8.34 -5.62 8.90
N GLN A 290 -8.53 -6.94 8.92
CA GLN A 290 -8.92 -7.70 10.11
C GLN A 290 -7.94 -8.85 10.42
N PHE A 291 -6.67 -8.71 10.01
CA PHE A 291 -5.61 -9.70 10.22
C PHE A 291 -5.45 -10.10 11.70
N TYR A 292 -5.81 -9.22 12.63
CA TYR A 292 -5.72 -9.45 14.07
C TYR A 292 -6.75 -10.46 14.61
N GLY A 293 -7.69 -10.92 13.78
CA GLY A 293 -8.72 -11.89 14.14
C GLY A 293 -8.33 -13.30 13.71
N PHE A 294 -8.25 -14.25 14.66
CA PHE A 294 -7.94 -15.65 14.36
C PHE A 294 -8.92 -16.28 13.36
N GLY A 295 -10.20 -15.91 13.41
CA GLY A 295 -11.24 -16.41 12.51
C GLY A 295 -11.30 -15.74 11.14
N ASN A 296 -10.39 -14.81 10.83
CA ASN A 296 -10.47 -14.01 9.60
C ASN A 296 -9.51 -14.47 8.51
N GLY A 297 -8.84 -15.60 8.72
CA GLY A 297 -7.86 -16.16 7.80
C GLY A 297 -6.80 -16.97 8.54
N ARG A 298 -5.63 -17.11 7.91
CA ARG A 298 -4.48 -17.81 8.49
C ARG A 298 -3.64 -16.85 9.31
N PHE A 299 -4.23 -16.31 10.38
CA PHE A 299 -3.61 -15.29 11.21
C PHE A 299 -3.30 -15.77 12.64
N GLY A 300 -3.40 -17.07 12.90
CA GLY A 300 -2.84 -17.66 14.12
C GLY A 300 -1.32 -17.52 14.12
N HIS A 301 -0.74 -17.08 15.22
CA HIS A 301 0.71 -17.08 15.41
C HIS A 301 1.24 -18.53 15.22
N PRO A 302 2.42 -18.75 14.61
CA PRO A 302 2.91 -20.12 14.35
C PRO A 302 2.97 -21.00 15.61
N GLU A 303 3.42 -20.45 16.73
CA GLU A 303 3.58 -21.20 18.00
C GLU A 303 2.57 -20.80 19.10
N GLN A 304 2.54 -19.52 19.47
CA GLN A 304 1.71 -18.98 20.57
C GLN A 304 0.19 -19.15 20.33
N ASN A 305 -0.60 -19.40 21.38
CA ASN A 305 -2.05 -19.62 21.31
C ASN A 305 -2.86 -18.32 21.17
N ARG A 306 -2.52 -17.50 20.15
CA ARG A 306 -3.15 -16.22 19.84
C ARG A 306 -3.15 -15.92 18.34
N ALA A 307 -3.97 -14.97 17.93
CA ALA A 307 -3.78 -14.31 16.64
C ALA A 307 -2.50 -13.46 16.66
N ILE A 308 -2.00 -13.09 15.48
CA ILE A 308 -0.90 -12.14 15.39
C ILE A 308 -1.27 -10.78 15.99
N SER A 309 -0.27 -10.10 16.55
CA SER A 309 -0.42 -8.77 17.15
C SER A 309 -0.50 -7.68 16.06
N LEU A 310 -0.92 -6.46 16.44
CA LEU A 310 -0.87 -5.31 15.51
C LEU A 310 0.56 -5.05 15.03
N ARG A 311 1.57 -5.06 15.91
CA ARG A 311 3.00 -4.92 15.54
C ARG A 311 3.47 -5.99 14.55
N GLU A 312 3.11 -7.25 14.77
CA GLU A 312 3.45 -8.34 13.85
C GLU A 312 2.86 -8.10 12.46
N GLY A 313 1.60 -7.65 12.38
CA GLY A 313 0.98 -7.24 11.12
C GLY A 313 1.67 -6.06 10.45
N ALA A 314 2.07 -5.04 11.21
CA ALA A 314 2.81 -3.88 10.70
C ALA A 314 4.17 -4.28 10.12
N ILE A 315 4.94 -5.11 10.84
CA ILE A 315 6.24 -5.62 10.36
C ILE A 315 6.07 -6.50 9.12
N LEU A 316 5.01 -7.32 9.04
CA LEU A 316 4.71 -8.10 7.84
C LEU A 316 4.25 -7.25 6.65
N GLN A 317 3.73 -6.04 6.90
CA GLN A 317 3.54 -4.96 5.94
C GLN A 317 4.81 -4.12 5.73
N THR A 318 5.95 -4.57 6.25
CA THR A 318 7.27 -3.94 6.13
C THR A 318 7.40 -2.55 6.73
N PHE A 319 6.45 -2.12 7.59
CA PHE A 319 6.66 -0.93 8.39
C PHE A 319 7.88 -1.10 9.31
N PRO A 320 8.64 -0.01 9.57
CA PRO A 320 9.64 0.02 10.62
C PRO A 320 9.11 -0.48 11.97
N ARG A 321 10.00 -1.05 12.79
CA ARG A 321 9.63 -1.63 14.09
C ARG A 321 9.15 -0.59 15.09
N ASP A 322 9.58 0.64 14.92
CA ASP A 322 9.26 1.83 15.71
C ASP A 322 8.14 2.67 15.10
N TYR A 323 7.59 2.29 13.92
CA TYR A 323 6.51 3.04 13.28
C TYR A 323 5.30 3.18 14.23
N GLU A 324 4.89 4.41 14.46
CA GLU A 324 3.87 4.77 15.43
C GLU A 324 2.49 4.95 14.78
N PHE A 325 1.44 4.37 15.37
CA PHE A 325 0.06 4.47 14.85
C PHE A 325 -0.88 5.24 15.76
N VAL A 326 -0.47 5.52 17.00
CA VAL A 326 -1.27 6.16 18.03
C VAL A 326 -0.35 7.09 18.78
N LYS A 327 -0.78 8.34 18.94
CA LYS A 327 -0.03 9.35 19.68
C LYS A 327 0.16 8.91 21.14
N PRO A 328 1.30 9.20 21.78
CA PRO A 328 1.49 8.87 23.18
C PRO A 328 0.41 9.54 24.04
N GLY A 329 -0.30 8.74 24.84
CA GLY A 329 -1.42 9.20 25.68
C GLY A 329 -2.81 9.00 25.09
N ASP A 330 -2.93 8.79 23.77
CA ASP A 330 -4.22 8.61 23.10
C ASP A 330 -4.78 7.17 23.26
N GLU A 331 -6.09 7.03 23.05
CA GLU A 331 -6.78 5.75 23.14
C GLU A 331 -6.34 4.77 22.02
N TYR A 332 -6.04 3.53 22.42
CA TYR A 332 -5.66 2.46 21.49
C TYR A 332 -6.87 1.83 20.79
N ARG A 333 -7.34 2.45 19.71
CA ARG A 333 -8.48 1.96 18.90
C ARG A 333 -8.09 0.77 18.01
N PHE A 334 -8.03 -0.42 18.61
CA PHE A 334 -7.51 -1.66 18.01
C PHE A 334 -7.99 -1.95 16.57
N LYS A 335 -9.30 -1.84 16.33
CA LYS A 335 -9.89 -2.10 15.00
C LYS A 335 -9.48 -1.06 13.96
N VAL A 336 -9.35 0.20 14.37
CA VAL A 336 -8.93 1.31 13.49
C VAL A 336 -7.49 1.06 13.05
N ILE A 337 -6.59 0.79 14.00
CA ILE A 337 -5.17 0.54 13.72
C ILE A 337 -4.98 -0.67 12.80
N GLY A 338 -5.70 -1.77 13.07
CA GLY A 338 -5.65 -2.94 12.19
C GLY A 338 -6.13 -2.66 10.76
N ARG A 339 -7.15 -1.79 10.60
CA ARG A 339 -7.59 -1.32 9.29
C ARG A 339 -6.52 -0.46 8.60
N LEU A 340 -5.89 0.47 9.31
CA LEU A 340 -4.82 1.31 8.78
C LEU A 340 -3.65 0.46 8.25
N ILE A 341 -3.16 -0.48 9.06
CA ILE A 341 -2.08 -1.42 8.67
C ILE A 341 -2.49 -2.29 7.48
N GLY A 342 -3.70 -2.84 7.48
CA GLY A 342 -4.17 -3.73 6.41
C GLY A 342 -4.41 -3.01 5.08
N ASN A 343 -4.83 -1.74 5.11
CA ASN A 343 -5.02 -0.93 3.92
C ASN A 343 -3.71 -0.45 3.31
N ALA A 344 -2.65 -0.30 4.12
CA ALA A 344 -1.39 0.26 3.66
C ALA A 344 -0.76 -0.52 2.50
N VAL A 345 -0.11 0.24 1.62
CA VAL A 345 0.94 -0.27 0.73
C VAL A 345 2.12 -0.72 1.60
N PRO A 346 2.71 -1.91 1.37
CA PRO A 346 3.93 -2.28 2.08
C PRO A 346 5.04 -1.24 1.83
N VAL A 347 5.72 -0.79 2.87
CA VAL A 347 6.82 0.19 2.77
C VAL A 347 7.86 -0.21 1.70
N ARG A 348 8.30 -1.47 1.71
CA ARG A 348 9.24 -1.97 0.69
C ARG A 348 8.70 -1.91 -0.74
N LEU A 349 7.38 -1.98 -0.93
CA LEU A 349 6.79 -1.76 -2.26
C LEU A 349 6.88 -0.29 -2.65
N GLY A 350 6.69 0.64 -1.70
CA GLY A 350 6.95 2.06 -1.90
C GLY A 350 8.41 2.35 -2.28
N GLU A 351 9.37 1.68 -1.64
CA GLU A 351 10.79 1.78 -2.04
C GLU A 351 11.02 1.33 -3.48
N VAL A 352 10.38 0.23 -3.91
CA VAL A 352 10.48 -0.28 -5.29
C VAL A 352 9.92 0.73 -6.28
N VAL A 353 8.78 1.36 -5.96
CA VAL A 353 8.21 2.45 -6.76
C VAL A 353 9.19 3.62 -6.84
N GLY A 354 9.71 4.11 -5.71
CA GLY A 354 10.63 5.25 -5.70
C GLY A 354 11.96 4.97 -6.42
N LYS A 355 12.55 3.79 -6.23
CA LYS A 355 13.77 3.34 -6.95
C LYS A 355 13.54 3.27 -8.46
N THR A 356 12.38 2.76 -8.88
CA THR A 356 11.99 2.71 -10.29
C THR A 356 11.92 4.12 -10.89
N ILE A 357 11.24 5.04 -10.20
CA ILE A 357 11.08 6.42 -10.66
C ILE A 357 12.43 7.13 -10.76
N LYS A 358 13.29 7.00 -9.73
CA LYS A 358 14.62 7.64 -9.75
C LYS A 358 15.51 7.09 -10.86
N LEU A 359 15.52 5.77 -11.07
CA LEU A 359 16.27 5.17 -12.16
C LEU A 359 15.79 5.70 -13.52
N HIS A 360 14.48 5.73 -13.73
CA HIS A 360 13.86 6.26 -14.95
C HIS A 360 14.24 7.72 -15.21
N LEU A 361 14.10 8.58 -14.20
CA LEU A 361 14.45 10.01 -14.31
C LEU A 361 15.94 10.22 -14.60
N SER A 362 16.82 9.38 -14.06
CA SER A 362 18.27 9.46 -14.36
C SER A 362 18.62 9.09 -15.81
N GLN A 363 17.78 8.27 -16.46
CA GLN A 363 17.96 7.79 -17.83
C GLN A 363 17.31 8.71 -18.86
N HIS A 364 16.13 9.25 -18.55
CA HIS A 364 15.29 10.01 -19.47
C HIS A 364 15.21 11.51 -19.18
N GLY A 365 15.67 11.97 -18.01
CA GLY A 365 15.60 13.36 -17.59
C GLY A 365 16.81 14.22 -17.98
N LYS A 366 17.60 13.80 -18.98
CA LYS A 366 18.76 14.55 -19.48
C LYS A 366 18.40 15.47 -20.62
#